data_AF-A0A5C6CDT6-F1
#
_entry.id   AF-A0A5C6CDT6-F1
#
_cell.length_a   1.000
_cell.length_b   1.000
_cell.length_c   1.000
_cell.angle_alpha   90.00
_cell.angle_beta   90.00
_cell.angle_gamma   90.00
#
_symmetry.space_group_name_H-M   'P 1'
#
loop_
_entity.id
_entity.type
_entity.pdbx_description
1 polymer ?
#
loop_
_entity_poly.entity_id
_entity_poly.type
_entity_poly.pdbx_seq_one_letter_code
_entity_poly.pdbx_strand_id
1 'polypeptide(L)'
;MNEMLSIDPASVTPATNANRWERFDAWCERKGDQLNPILVKETRQALKSRQFVVTFSVLLFASLGWTVAGSLSQMPQIYTTPSAARLMIGYYVVLAIPMLLVVPLAAYRSLEGEIDDGTLELLSITALSPWQIVLGKLASASLQMMMYFVALFPCMAYAYTLRGVDLPTTLIIIATLLVAGLVLTVIALFLAPLAQSRTGRIATLLMLMMILLIAEYSIGFFVINLITYGNSLSASWVFFLSASTILLSLSVSHLLLTATAAQLTPESENRSTQLRISMMVLSMLLVGIAWYSANALEGSVGVFLITSLALAVLWTVFGSMLAAESPVMTPRIRRELPQSFFARVMLTWLTPGPATGLVFATVNIVVLTATMLFGLVLYASQMGNVRPLEIQAFIRISMLFVSYLVGALIAVRLVVAVVRINNHPRVEVGMAAMVTVLVMSALVPYSIGLHLNDYRGYSYSRWQIANWVWTLAEAGPNGSVRTFEVGMVLGCVSIAFIVCLLTMPRIVMPRRIATPEQVEAEQAKAAHPLKLAP
;
A
#
# COMPACT_ATOMS: atom_id res chain seq x y z
N MET A 1 -5.39 84.10 4.88
CA MET A 1 -5.53 84.71 6.22
C MET A 1 -6.40 83.76 7.02
N ASN A 2 -5.82 82.66 7.52
CA ASN A 2 -5.14 82.49 8.82
C ASN A 2 -6.11 81.89 9.85
N GLU A 3 -5.87 80.62 10.18
CA GLU A 3 -5.79 80.00 11.53
C GLU A 3 -5.92 78.49 11.36
N MET A 4 -4.82 77.72 11.28
CA MET A 4 -4.02 77.20 12.41
C MET A 4 -4.85 76.61 13.55
N LEU A 5 -5.08 75.30 13.48
CA LEU A 5 -5.14 74.45 14.67
C LEU A 5 -4.28 73.21 14.39
N SER A 6 -3.03 73.33 14.83
CA SER A 6 -2.04 72.28 14.97
C SER A 6 -2.56 71.23 15.95
N ILE A 7 -2.75 70.00 15.48
CA ILE A 7 -2.90 68.83 16.34
C ILE A 7 -1.56 68.09 16.31
N ASP A 8 -0.92 68.01 17.47
CA ASP A 8 0.40 67.43 17.73
C ASP A 8 0.58 66.00 17.17
N PRO A 9 1.72 65.69 16.53
CA PRO A 9 2.08 64.34 16.14
C PRO A 9 2.91 63.68 17.24
N ALA A 10 2.36 63.47 18.43
CA ALA A 10 3.10 62.81 19.51
C ALA A 10 2.18 62.19 20.57
N SER A 11 1.59 61.04 20.27
CA SER A 11 1.34 59.96 21.26
C SER A 11 0.79 58.70 20.59
N VAL A 12 1.48 58.18 19.57
CA VAL A 12 1.44 56.73 19.36
C VAL A 12 2.37 56.15 20.41
N THR A 13 1.82 55.93 21.60
CA THR A 13 2.42 55.01 22.55
C THR A 13 2.63 53.69 21.80
N PRO A 14 3.87 53.18 21.65
CA PRO A 14 4.02 51.81 21.19
C PRO A 14 3.33 50.97 22.25
N ALA A 15 2.31 50.20 21.86
CA ALA A 15 1.64 49.26 22.75
C ALA A 15 2.72 48.33 23.34
N THR A 16 3.14 48.69 24.53
CA THR A 16 4.06 47.95 25.37
C THR A 16 3.30 46.76 25.90
N ASN A 17 3.90 45.59 25.73
CA ASN A 17 3.40 44.26 26.06
C ASN A 17 2.50 43.63 24.99
N ALA A 18 3.05 43.40 23.80
CA ALA A 18 2.61 42.27 22.96
C ALA A 18 2.50 41.04 23.87
N ASN A 19 1.26 40.61 24.09
CA ASN A 19 0.92 39.64 25.11
C ASN A 19 1.67 38.33 24.76
N ARG A 20 2.13 37.56 25.75
CA ARG A 20 2.84 36.28 25.45
C ARG A 20 2.00 35.38 24.53
N TRP A 21 0.68 35.52 24.63
CA TRP A 21 -0.33 34.91 23.77
C TRP A 21 -0.29 35.41 22.32
N GLU A 22 -0.21 36.71 22.06
CA GLU A 22 -0.13 37.25 20.69
C GLU A 22 1.18 36.85 19.99
N ARG A 23 2.30 36.77 20.74
CA ARG A 23 3.56 36.25 20.21
C ARG A 23 3.49 34.77 19.90
N PHE A 24 2.78 34.01 20.73
CA PHE A 24 2.54 32.58 20.50
C PHE A 24 1.61 32.36 19.30
N ASP A 25 0.55 33.15 19.17
CA ASP A 25 -0.38 33.11 18.04
C ASP A 25 0.34 33.48 16.73
N ALA A 26 1.10 34.57 16.71
CA ALA A 26 1.90 34.95 15.54
C ALA A 26 2.98 33.92 15.20
N TRP A 27 3.53 33.21 16.19
CA TRP A 27 4.45 32.10 15.96
C TRP A 27 3.73 30.88 15.37
N CYS A 28 2.55 30.55 15.88
CA CYS A 28 1.69 29.48 15.35
C CYS A 28 1.23 29.78 13.93
N GLU A 29 0.86 31.02 13.61
CA GLU A 29 0.51 31.45 12.25
C GLU A 29 1.69 31.31 11.31
N ARG A 30 2.86 31.87 11.65
CA ARG A 30 4.08 31.74 10.82
C ARG A 30 4.51 30.29 10.61
N LYS A 31 4.34 29.44 11.62
CA LYS A 31 4.62 27.99 11.50
C LYS A 31 3.54 27.28 10.69
N GLY A 32 2.28 27.70 10.80
CA GLY A 32 1.15 27.23 9.99
C GLY A 32 1.31 27.56 8.51
N ASP A 33 1.79 28.76 8.19
CA ASP A 33 2.04 29.21 6.81
C ASP A 33 3.18 28.43 6.13
N GLN A 34 4.07 27.83 6.91
CA GLN A 34 5.12 26.91 6.42
C GLN A 34 4.61 25.48 6.20
N LEU A 35 3.45 25.13 6.78
CA LEU A 35 2.84 23.81 6.56
C LEU A 35 2.11 23.78 5.23
N ASN A 36 1.84 22.57 4.76
CA ASN A 36 1.05 22.37 3.55
C ASN A 36 -0.30 23.12 3.67
N PRO A 37 -0.65 24.04 2.77
CA PRO A 37 -1.87 24.85 2.88
C PRO A 37 -3.13 23.99 2.91
N ILE A 38 -3.08 22.81 2.27
CA ILE A 38 -4.16 21.82 2.28
C ILE A 38 -4.37 21.25 3.69
N LEU A 39 -3.29 20.95 4.41
CA LEU A 39 -3.37 20.45 5.79
C LEU A 39 -4.08 21.45 6.70
N VAL A 40 -3.72 22.74 6.60
CA VAL A 40 -4.31 23.80 7.43
C VAL A 40 -5.79 23.97 7.12
N LYS A 41 -6.14 24.01 5.82
CA LYS A 41 -7.54 24.11 5.36
C LYS A 41 -8.37 22.92 5.84
N GLU A 42 -7.91 21.70 5.56
CA GLU A 42 -8.62 20.46 5.90
C GLU A 42 -8.78 20.29 7.41
N THR A 43 -7.73 20.57 8.20
CA THR A 43 -7.80 20.45 9.65
C THR A 43 -8.80 21.43 10.25
N ARG A 44 -8.81 22.69 9.78
CA ARG A 44 -9.81 23.68 10.22
C ARG A 44 -11.24 23.24 9.90
N GLN A 45 -11.44 22.65 8.72
CA GLN A 45 -12.73 22.16 8.28
C GLN A 45 -13.17 20.90 9.06
N ALA A 46 -12.24 19.95 9.27
CA ALA A 46 -12.48 18.71 10.00
C ALA A 46 -12.88 18.97 11.46
N LEU A 47 -12.17 19.88 12.16
CA LEU A 47 -12.47 20.20 13.56
C LEU A 47 -13.80 20.93 13.77
N LYS A 48 -14.27 21.67 12.75
CA LYS A 48 -15.58 22.33 12.77
C LYS A 48 -16.71 21.43 12.25
N SER A 49 -16.38 20.24 11.75
CA SER A 49 -17.38 19.31 11.22
C SER A 49 -18.31 18.80 12.31
N ARG A 50 -19.61 18.74 12.00
CA ARG A 50 -20.60 18.09 12.87
C ARG A 50 -20.22 16.65 13.20
N GLN A 51 -19.63 15.93 12.23
CA GLN A 51 -19.16 14.56 12.45
C GLN A 51 -18.12 14.51 13.57
N PHE A 52 -17.11 15.39 13.54
CA PHE A 52 -16.05 15.43 14.55
C PHE A 52 -16.61 15.77 15.94
N VAL A 53 -17.46 16.80 16.04
CA VAL A 53 -18.05 17.21 17.32
C VAL A 53 -18.87 16.06 17.92
N VAL A 54 -19.73 15.42 17.12
CA VAL A 54 -20.56 14.30 17.60
C VAL A 54 -19.70 13.13 18.06
N THR A 55 -18.70 12.71 17.27
CA THR A 55 -17.88 11.55 17.62
C THR A 55 -16.97 11.84 18.80
N PHE A 56 -16.42 13.05 18.91
CA PHE A 56 -15.63 13.48 20.05
C PHE A 56 -16.47 13.55 21.33
N SER A 57 -17.68 14.11 21.27
CA SER A 57 -18.61 14.12 22.40
C SER A 57 -19.02 12.71 22.83
N VAL A 58 -19.40 11.84 21.88
CA VAL A 58 -19.74 10.44 22.17
C VAL A 58 -18.57 9.71 22.80
N LEU A 59 -17.35 9.92 22.30
CA LEU A 59 -16.13 9.34 22.87
C LEU A 59 -15.93 9.77 24.33
N LEU A 60 -16.10 11.05 24.65
CA LEU A 60 -15.97 11.56 26.03
C LEU A 60 -17.06 11.04 26.97
N PHE A 61 -18.32 11.03 26.52
CA PHE A 61 -19.41 10.49 27.34
C PHE A 61 -19.30 8.97 27.51
N ALA A 62 -18.89 8.26 26.47
CA ALA A 62 -18.67 6.82 26.53
C ALA A 62 -17.48 6.46 27.42
N SER A 63 -16.38 7.23 27.37
CA SER A 63 -15.22 6.99 28.24
C SER A 63 -15.55 7.28 29.70
N LEU A 64 -16.24 8.38 30.01
CA LEU A 64 -16.70 8.69 31.36
C LEU A 64 -17.70 7.66 31.85
N GLY A 65 -18.71 7.34 31.03
CA GLY A 65 -19.73 6.35 31.33
C GLY A 65 -19.13 4.96 31.59
N TRP A 66 -18.18 4.54 30.77
CA TRP A 66 -17.47 3.27 30.96
C TRP A 66 -16.59 3.27 32.21
N THR A 67 -15.95 4.40 32.53
CA THR A 67 -15.17 4.54 33.78
C THR A 67 -16.07 4.34 35.00
N VAL A 68 -17.23 5.00 35.04
CA VAL A 68 -18.19 4.89 36.15
C VAL A 68 -18.81 3.49 36.20
N ALA A 69 -19.39 3.02 35.09
CA ALA A 69 -20.07 1.73 35.03
C ALA A 69 -19.10 0.56 35.25
N GLY A 70 -17.92 0.60 34.63
CA GLY A 70 -16.88 -0.40 34.77
C GLY A 70 -16.38 -0.50 36.21
N SER A 71 -16.07 0.63 36.86
CA SER A 71 -15.63 0.63 38.26
C SER A 71 -16.72 0.18 39.23
N LEU A 72 -17.97 0.63 39.04
CA LEU A 72 -19.10 0.19 39.87
C LEU A 72 -19.40 -1.30 39.71
N SER A 73 -19.32 -1.83 38.49
CA SER A 73 -19.59 -3.26 38.21
C SER A 73 -18.62 -4.21 38.90
N GLN A 74 -17.49 -3.70 39.38
CA GLN A 74 -16.45 -4.48 40.05
C GLN A 74 -16.35 -4.17 41.54
N MET A 75 -17.21 -3.32 42.11
CA MET A 75 -17.24 -3.14 43.57
C MET A 75 -17.84 -4.37 44.26
N PRO A 76 -17.24 -4.89 45.36
CA PRO A 76 -16.02 -4.43 46.04
C PRO A 76 -14.71 -5.09 45.55
N GLN A 77 -14.78 -6.01 44.60
CA GLN A 77 -13.65 -6.81 44.10
C GLN A 77 -12.51 -5.98 43.48
N ILE A 78 -12.79 -4.74 43.05
CA ILE A 78 -11.80 -3.79 42.51
C ILE A 78 -10.66 -3.48 43.50
N TYR A 79 -10.91 -3.63 44.81
CA TYR A 79 -9.89 -3.43 45.84
C TYR A 79 -9.00 -4.66 46.06
N THR A 80 -9.49 -5.85 45.71
CA THR A 80 -8.85 -7.14 46.07
C THR A 80 -8.30 -7.90 44.87
N THR A 81 -8.78 -7.61 43.66
CA THR A 81 -8.50 -8.41 42.46
C THR A 81 -8.05 -7.51 41.30
N PRO A 82 -7.00 -7.90 40.55
CA PRO A 82 -6.56 -7.17 39.36
C PRO A 82 -7.72 -6.99 38.36
N SER A 83 -8.04 -5.73 38.09
CA SER A 83 -9.27 -5.35 37.37
C SER A 83 -8.99 -4.57 36.08
N ALA A 84 -7.72 -4.24 35.81
CA ALA A 84 -7.31 -3.42 34.66
C ALA A 84 -7.77 -3.98 33.31
N ALA A 85 -7.71 -5.30 33.11
CA ALA A 85 -7.99 -5.95 31.83
C ALA A 85 -9.39 -5.60 31.27
N ARG A 86 -10.43 -5.67 32.12
CA ARG A 86 -11.81 -5.39 31.69
C ARG A 86 -12.01 -3.92 31.34
N LEU A 87 -11.47 -3.01 32.16
CA LEU A 87 -11.56 -1.57 31.89
C LEU A 87 -10.79 -1.19 30.62
N MET A 88 -9.58 -1.76 30.44
CA MET A 88 -8.75 -1.56 29.25
C MET A 88 -9.48 -1.99 27.96
N ILE A 89 -10.18 -3.13 27.98
CA ILE A 89 -10.97 -3.60 26.82
C ILE A 89 -12.05 -2.58 26.43
N GLY A 90 -12.79 -2.02 27.39
CA GLY A 90 -13.81 -1.03 27.05
C GLY A 90 -13.22 0.30 26.58
N TYR A 91 -12.11 0.78 27.17
CA TYR A 91 -11.42 1.96 26.64
C TYR A 91 -10.85 1.72 25.25
N TYR A 92 -10.34 0.52 24.96
CA TYR A 92 -9.95 0.11 23.62
C TYR A 92 -11.13 0.21 22.66
N VAL A 93 -12.30 -0.35 22.98
CA VAL A 93 -13.49 -0.29 22.09
C VAL A 93 -13.95 1.14 21.84
N VAL A 94 -13.99 1.97 22.89
CA VAL A 94 -14.37 3.39 22.77
C VAL A 94 -13.38 4.16 21.88
N LEU A 95 -12.09 3.82 21.91
CA LEU A 95 -11.07 4.43 21.06
C LEU A 95 -11.05 3.85 19.63
N ALA A 96 -11.23 2.54 19.48
CA ALA A 96 -11.09 1.81 18.23
C ALA A 96 -12.12 2.27 17.20
N ILE A 97 -13.38 2.42 17.60
CA ILE A 97 -14.46 2.81 16.68
C ILE A 97 -14.17 4.14 15.96
N PRO A 98 -13.83 5.26 16.65
CA PRO A 98 -13.44 6.48 15.96
C PRO A 98 -12.18 6.33 15.11
N MET A 99 -11.17 5.64 15.62
CA MET A 99 -9.84 5.53 14.97
C MET A 99 -9.88 4.67 13.70
N LEU A 100 -10.55 3.52 13.73
CA LEU A 100 -10.53 2.53 12.66
C LEU A 100 -11.73 2.66 11.71
N LEU A 101 -12.85 3.26 12.15
CA LEU A 101 -14.05 3.39 11.31
C LEU A 101 -14.31 4.84 10.90
N VAL A 102 -14.43 5.76 11.86
CA VAL A 102 -14.87 7.13 11.58
C VAL A 102 -13.84 7.93 10.78
N VAL A 103 -12.56 7.90 11.19
CA VAL A 103 -11.53 8.72 10.53
C VAL A 103 -11.23 8.25 9.10
N PRO A 104 -11.02 6.94 8.82
CA PRO A 104 -10.85 6.47 7.44
C PRO A 104 -12.05 6.81 6.55
N LEU A 105 -13.27 6.66 7.06
CA LEU A 105 -14.48 7.00 6.31
C LEU A 105 -14.58 8.51 6.02
N ALA A 106 -14.18 9.36 6.97
CA ALA A 106 -14.13 10.81 6.78
C ALA A 106 -13.10 11.19 5.70
N ALA A 107 -11.92 10.57 5.72
CA ALA A 107 -10.88 10.79 4.73
C ALA A 107 -11.32 10.37 3.31
N TYR A 108 -11.98 9.21 3.18
CA TYR A 108 -12.56 8.76 1.90
C TYR A 108 -13.57 9.78 1.37
N ARG A 109 -14.56 10.19 2.18
CA ARG A 109 -15.61 11.13 1.77
C ARG A 109 -15.07 12.52 1.42
N SER A 110 -14.05 12.98 2.14
CA SER A 110 -13.39 14.27 1.85
C SER A 110 -12.73 14.26 0.47
N LEU A 111 -12.04 13.18 0.09
CA LEU A 111 -11.41 13.07 -1.23
C LEU A 111 -12.44 12.77 -2.33
N GLU A 112 -13.41 11.89 -2.07
CA GLU A 112 -14.50 11.57 -3.01
C GLU A 112 -15.33 12.81 -3.37
N GLY A 113 -15.64 13.66 -2.39
CA GLY A 113 -16.38 14.91 -2.63
C GLY A 113 -15.63 15.87 -3.56
N GLU A 114 -14.30 16.00 -3.40
CA GLU A 114 -13.50 16.86 -4.28
C GLU A 114 -13.42 16.34 -5.72
N ILE A 115 -13.43 15.01 -5.89
CA ILE A 115 -13.52 14.36 -7.21
C ILE A 115 -14.88 14.64 -7.85
N ASP A 116 -15.96 14.54 -7.07
CA ASP A 116 -17.32 14.71 -7.59
C ASP A 116 -17.63 16.17 -7.97
N ASP A 117 -17.16 17.12 -7.17
CA ASP A 117 -17.36 18.54 -7.42
C ASP A 117 -16.55 19.07 -8.63
N GLY A 118 -15.75 18.22 -9.30
CA GLY A 118 -14.88 18.60 -10.43
C GLY A 118 -13.73 19.52 -10.03
N THR A 119 -13.59 19.83 -8.75
CA THR A 119 -12.57 20.74 -8.21
C THR A 119 -11.16 20.21 -8.37
N LEU A 120 -10.99 18.89 -8.48
CA LEU A 120 -9.68 18.29 -8.75
C LEU A 120 -9.13 18.61 -10.13
N GLU A 121 -9.97 18.74 -11.16
CA GLU A 121 -9.49 19.18 -12.48
C GLU A 121 -9.01 20.64 -12.41
N LEU A 122 -9.74 21.49 -11.70
CA LEU A 122 -9.36 22.89 -11.47
C LEU A 122 -8.07 23.01 -10.64
N LEU A 123 -7.91 22.18 -9.60
CA LEU A 123 -6.71 22.12 -8.76
C LEU A 123 -5.52 21.45 -9.46
N SER A 124 -5.75 20.50 -10.37
CA SER A 124 -4.70 19.84 -11.17
C SER A 124 -4.06 20.78 -12.20
N ILE A 125 -4.73 21.90 -12.52
CA ILE A 125 -4.19 22.99 -13.34
C ILE A 125 -3.37 23.98 -12.48
N THR A 126 -3.53 23.95 -11.15
CA THR A 126 -2.75 24.81 -10.22
C THR A 126 -1.37 24.23 -9.91
N ALA A 127 -0.48 25.04 -9.34
CA ALA A 127 0.91 24.69 -9.02
C ALA A 127 1.09 23.65 -7.88
N LEU A 128 0.02 23.01 -7.40
CA LEU A 128 0.06 22.05 -6.30
C LEU A 128 0.29 20.64 -6.81
N SER A 129 1.29 19.96 -6.25
CA SER A 129 1.59 18.58 -6.62
C SER A 129 0.54 17.60 -6.04
N PRO A 130 0.16 16.53 -6.75
CA PRO A 130 -0.78 15.52 -6.24
C PRO A 130 -0.36 14.91 -4.90
N TRP A 131 0.95 14.78 -4.67
CA TRP A 131 1.52 14.35 -3.39
C TRP A 131 1.19 15.29 -2.23
N GLN A 132 1.21 16.61 -2.45
CA GLN A 132 0.81 17.59 -1.43
C GLN A 132 -0.68 17.43 -1.10
N ILE A 133 -1.54 17.12 -2.06
CA ILE A 133 -2.97 16.92 -1.79
C ILE A 133 -3.18 15.71 -0.87
N VAL A 134 -2.65 14.55 -1.26
CA VAL A 134 -2.88 13.31 -0.53
C VAL A 134 -2.23 13.34 0.86
N LEU A 135 -0.99 13.86 0.98
CA LEU A 135 -0.33 13.99 2.29
C LEU A 135 -1.02 15.01 3.19
N GLY A 136 -1.59 16.09 2.64
CA GLY A 136 -2.37 17.06 3.40
C GLY A 136 -3.60 16.43 4.05
N LYS A 137 -4.33 15.59 3.30
CA LYS A 137 -5.50 14.86 3.82
C LYS A 137 -5.12 13.78 4.84
N LEU A 138 -4.06 13.01 4.57
CA LEU A 138 -3.56 12.01 5.53
C LEU A 138 -3.11 12.67 6.84
N ALA A 139 -2.38 13.78 6.76
CA ALA A 139 -1.93 14.51 7.93
C ALA A 139 -3.11 15.10 8.72
N SER A 140 -4.15 15.62 8.04
CA SER A 140 -5.37 16.08 8.71
C SER A 140 -6.09 14.96 9.46
N ALA A 141 -6.23 13.79 8.82
CA ALA A 141 -6.77 12.59 9.45
C ALA A 141 -5.93 12.13 10.66
N SER A 142 -4.60 12.18 10.55
CA SER A 142 -3.69 11.81 11.65
C SER A 142 -3.81 12.75 12.86
N LEU A 143 -4.05 14.04 12.64
CA LEU A 143 -4.30 15.01 13.72
C LEU A 143 -5.62 14.70 14.42
N GLN A 144 -6.67 14.36 13.66
CA GLN A 144 -7.94 13.95 14.24
C GLN A 144 -7.80 12.70 15.12
N MET A 145 -7.01 11.71 14.67
CA MET A 145 -6.67 10.53 15.48
C MET A 145 -5.92 10.90 16.76
N MET A 146 -4.93 11.78 16.66
CA MET A 146 -4.16 12.26 17.81
C MET A 146 -5.07 12.90 18.87
N MET A 147 -6.07 13.67 18.45
CA MET A 147 -7.03 14.30 19.39
C MET A 147 -7.87 13.27 20.14
N TYR A 148 -8.36 12.22 19.45
CA TYR A 148 -9.09 11.13 20.11
C TYR A 148 -8.19 10.38 21.11
N PHE A 149 -6.95 10.12 20.72
CA PHE A 149 -5.97 9.48 21.59
C PHE A 149 -5.68 10.30 22.85
N VAL A 150 -5.36 11.60 22.70
CA VAL A 150 -5.06 12.49 23.82
C VAL A 150 -6.26 12.61 24.78
N ALA A 151 -7.48 12.63 24.26
CA ALA A 151 -8.69 12.67 25.08
C ALA A 151 -8.89 11.41 25.94
N LEU A 152 -8.54 10.23 25.41
CA LEU A 152 -8.66 8.94 26.12
C LEU A 152 -7.44 8.56 26.96
N PHE A 153 -6.30 9.23 26.74
CA PHE A 153 -5.04 8.93 27.43
C PHE A 153 -5.17 8.89 28.97
N PRO A 154 -5.84 9.86 29.64
CA PRO A 154 -6.01 9.81 31.10
C PRO A 154 -6.82 8.60 31.58
N CYS A 155 -7.82 8.17 30.81
CA CYS A 155 -8.65 7.01 31.14
C CYS A 155 -7.85 5.70 31.03
N MET A 156 -7.01 5.58 30.00
CA MET A 156 -6.10 4.43 29.88
C MET A 156 -5.04 4.41 30.99
N ALA A 157 -4.50 5.57 31.36
CA ALA A 157 -3.58 5.70 32.48
C ALA A 157 -4.24 5.25 33.80
N TYR A 158 -5.51 5.61 34.02
CA TYR A 158 -6.29 5.11 35.15
C TYR A 158 -6.44 3.60 35.13
N ALA A 159 -6.82 2.98 34.00
CA ALA A 159 -6.91 1.52 33.88
C ALA A 159 -5.59 0.83 34.25
N TYR A 160 -4.45 1.37 33.82
CA TYR A 160 -3.13 0.82 34.14
C TYR A 160 -2.85 0.78 35.65
N THR A 161 -3.32 1.76 36.43
CA THR A 161 -3.13 1.77 37.89
C THR A 161 -3.84 0.64 38.64
N LEU A 162 -4.89 0.05 38.05
CA LEU A 162 -5.71 -0.99 38.69
C LEU A 162 -5.08 -2.38 38.68
N ARG A 163 -3.84 -2.51 38.18
CA ARG A 163 -3.03 -3.73 38.07
C ARG A 163 -3.69 -4.82 37.20
N GLY A 164 -2.86 -5.62 36.54
CA GLY A 164 -3.31 -6.75 35.72
C GLY A 164 -3.08 -6.61 34.22
N VAL A 165 -2.41 -5.54 33.76
CA VAL A 165 -1.87 -5.45 32.40
C VAL A 165 -0.48 -4.82 32.45
N ASP A 166 0.47 -5.41 31.74
CA ASP A 166 1.85 -4.91 31.70
C ASP A 166 1.97 -3.64 30.84
N LEU A 167 2.98 -2.81 31.15
CA LEU A 167 3.27 -1.60 30.37
C LEU A 167 3.60 -1.90 28.89
N PRO A 168 4.45 -2.90 28.55
CA PRO A 168 4.72 -3.23 27.15
C PRO A 168 3.47 -3.61 26.37
N THR A 169 2.56 -4.38 26.99
CA THR A 169 1.28 -4.77 26.40
C THR A 169 0.41 -3.55 26.10
N THR A 170 0.32 -2.62 27.04
CA THR A 170 -0.41 -1.35 26.87
C THR A 170 0.16 -0.53 25.71
N LEU A 171 1.48 -0.43 25.60
CA LEU A 171 2.15 0.27 24.49
C LEU A 171 1.91 -0.42 23.14
N ILE A 172 1.94 -1.75 23.08
CA ILE A 172 1.65 -2.51 21.86
C ILE A 172 0.22 -2.25 21.40
N ILE A 173 -0.76 -2.20 22.30
CA ILE A 173 -2.17 -1.91 21.97
C ILE A 173 -2.31 -0.53 21.34
N ILE A 174 -1.72 0.49 21.98
CA ILE A 174 -1.73 1.88 21.48
C ILE A 174 -1.06 1.98 20.11
N ALA A 175 0.14 1.39 19.98
CA ALA A 175 0.89 1.41 18.73
C ALA A 175 0.14 0.69 17.61
N THR A 176 -0.48 -0.46 17.89
CA THR A 176 -1.25 -1.23 16.92
C THR A 176 -2.47 -0.44 16.43
N LEU A 177 -3.21 0.21 17.33
CA LEU A 177 -4.35 1.06 16.97
C LEU A 177 -3.93 2.25 16.09
N LEU A 178 -2.84 2.93 16.44
CA LEU A 178 -2.34 4.07 15.69
C LEU A 178 -1.88 3.65 14.29
N VAL A 179 -1.06 2.60 14.19
CA VAL A 179 -0.56 2.09 12.90
C VAL A 179 -1.72 1.57 12.05
N ALA A 180 -2.64 0.81 12.62
CA ALA A 180 -3.78 0.30 11.89
C ALA A 180 -4.69 1.43 11.39
N GLY A 181 -4.99 2.42 12.24
CA GLY A 181 -5.76 3.60 11.84
C GLY A 181 -5.13 4.31 10.64
N LEU A 182 -3.82 4.56 10.69
CA LEU A 182 -3.09 5.18 9.58
C LEU A 182 -3.11 4.34 8.30
N VAL A 183 -2.93 3.02 8.40
CA VAL A 183 -3.00 2.14 7.22
C VAL A 183 -4.40 2.14 6.62
N LEU A 184 -5.45 2.09 7.45
CA LEU A 184 -6.84 2.13 7.00
C LEU A 184 -7.21 3.48 6.37
N THR A 185 -6.70 4.61 6.88
CA THR A 185 -6.90 5.91 6.22
C THR A 185 -6.19 5.99 4.88
N VAL A 186 -5.01 5.40 4.75
CA VAL A 186 -4.31 5.32 3.46
C VAL A 186 -5.08 4.45 2.47
N ILE A 187 -5.60 3.29 2.90
CA ILE A 187 -6.47 2.44 2.07
C ILE A 187 -7.72 3.21 1.64
N ALA A 188 -8.35 3.94 2.56
CA ALA A 188 -9.50 4.78 2.28
C ALA A 188 -9.19 5.86 1.23
N LEU A 189 -8.08 6.58 1.36
CA LEU A 189 -7.65 7.57 0.37
C LEU A 189 -7.31 6.94 -0.98
N PHE A 190 -6.79 5.71 -1.01
CA PHE A 190 -6.53 4.97 -2.25
C PHE A 190 -7.81 4.52 -2.96
N LEU A 191 -8.83 4.10 -2.23
CA LEU A 191 -10.09 3.63 -2.84
C LEU A 191 -10.95 4.77 -3.39
N ALA A 192 -10.84 5.99 -2.85
CA ALA A 192 -11.64 7.15 -3.26
C ALA A 192 -11.55 7.48 -4.78
N PRO A 193 -10.36 7.60 -5.40
CA PRO A 193 -10.23 7.91 -6.83
C PRO A 193 -10.53 6.76 -7.80
N LEU A 194 -10.67 5.52 -7.32
CA LEU A 194 -10.91 4.36 -8.21
C LEU A 194 -12.28 4.42 -8.90
N ALA A 195 -13.27 5.05 -8.26
CA ALA A 195 -14.65 5.08 -8.73
C ALA A 195 -14.99 6.35 -9.52
N GLN A 196 -15.08 6.22 -10.83
CA GLN A 196 -15.48 7.34 -11.72
C GLN A 196 -16.98 7.34 -12.06
N SER A 197 -17.65 6.20 -11.95
CA SER A 197 -19.09 6.08 -12.21
C SER A 197 -19.89 6.09 -10.91
N ARG A 198 -21.16 6.54 -10.96
CA ARG A 198 -22.05 6.55 -9.79
C ARG A 198 -22.16 5.18 -9.12
N THR A 199 -22.30 4.11 -9.90
CA THR A 199 -22.34 2.74 -9.41
C THR A 199 -21.00 2.30 -8.82
N GLY A 200 -19.89 2.70 -9.45
CA GLY A 200 -18.55 2.44 -8.96
C GLY A 200 -18.31 3.02 -7.56
N ARG A 201 -18.85 4.21 -7.29
CA ARG A 201 -18.68 4.90 -6.00
C ARG A 201 -19.39 4.18 -4.85
N ILE A 202 -20.61 3.71 -5.11
CA ILE A 202 -21.33 2.88 -4.14
C ILE A 202 -20.54 1.59 -3.88
N ALA A 203 -19.99 0.97 -4.94
CA ALA A 203 -19.19 -0.25 -4.79
C ALA A 203 -17.89 -0.02 -4.00
N THR A 204 -17.14 1.04 -4.25
CA THR A 204 -15.91 1.37 -3.50
C THR A 204 -16.19 1.77 -2.06
N LEU A 205 -17.30 2.47 -1.79
CA LEU A 205 -17.74 2.77 -0.43
C LEU A 205 -18.12 1.51 0.35
N LEU A 206 -18.88 0.59 -0.27
CA LEU A 206 -19.23 -0.69 0.35
C LEU A 206 -17.99 -1.56 0.57
N MET A 207 -17.08 -1.60 -0.40
CA MET A 207 -15.80 -2.29 -0.26
C MET A 207 -14.98 -1.72 0.90
N LEU A 208 -14.88 -0.39 1.01
CA LEU A 208 -14.21 0.26 2.13
C LEU A 208 -14.88 -0.13 3.45
N MET A 209 -16.21 -0.03 3.56
CA MET A 209 -16.94 -0.39 4.78
C MET A 209 -16.67 -1.83 5.20
N MET A 210 -16.66 -2.77 4.26
CA MET A 210 -16.31 -4.17 4.53
C MET A 210 -14.88 -4.32 5.05
N ILE A 211 -13.90 -3.63 4.43
CA ILE A 211 -12.50 -3.63 4.88
C ILE A 211 -12.40 -3.07 6.31
N LEU A 212 -13.05 -1.95 6.60
CA LEU A 212 -13.02 -1.32 7.92
C LEU A 212 -13.63 -2.25 8.99
N LEU A 213 -14.76 -2.91 8.70
CA LEU A 213 -15.40 -3.85 9.64
C LEU A 213 -14.56 -5.11 9.89
N ILE A 214 -13.95 -5.68 8.85
CA ILE A 214 -13.05 -6.84 8.97
C ILE A 214 -11.80 -6.44 9.77
N ALA A 215 -11.25 -5.25 9.53
CA ALA A 215 -10.11 -4.73 10.26
C ALA A 215 -10.46 -4.50 11.74
N GLU A 216 -11.59 -3.87 12.03
CA GLU A 216 -12.10 -3.67 13.40
C GLU A 216 -12.23 -5.01 14.13
N TYR A 217 -12.86 -6.00 13.51
CA TYR A 217 -13.03 -7.33 14.11
C TYR A 217 -11.69 -8.04 14.33
N SER A 218 -10.80 -8.07 13.32
CA SER A 218 -9.53 -8.80 13.41
C SER A 218 -8.55 -8.16 14.41
N ILE A 219 -8.44 -6.83 14.41
CA ILE A 219 -7.60 -6.09 15.37
C ILE A 219 -8.21 -6.15 16.76
N GLY A 220 -9.54 -6.03 16.88
CA GLY A 220 -10.24 -6.18 18.15
C GLY A 220 -10.04 -7.56 18.76
N PHE A 221 -10.16 -8.62 17.95
CA PHE A 221 -9.85 -9.97 18.38
C PHE A 221 -8.40 -10.08 18.86
N PHE A 222 -7.42 -9.58 18.09
CA PHE A 222 -6.02 -9.60 18.47
C PHE A 222 -5.76 -8.88 19.80
N VAL A 223 -6.26 -7.65 19.96
CA VAL A 223 -6.05 -6.83 21.16
C VAL A 223 -6.73 -7.45 22.39
N ILE A 224 -7.97 -7.92 22.26
CA ILE A 224 -8.69 -8.54 23.37
C ILE A 224 -7.98 -9.82 23.83
N ASN A 225 -7.48 -10.64 22.91
CA ASN A 225 -6.68 -11.82 23.26
C ASN A 225 -5.39 -11.42 23.97
N LEU A 226 -4.69 -10.40 23.47
CA LEU A 226 -3.46 -9.89 24.09
C LEU A 226 -3.69 -9.39 25.52
N ILE A 227 -4.82 -8.71 25.78
CA ILE A 227 -5.20 -8.25 27.12
C ILE A 227 -5.57 -9.42 28.03
N THR A 228 -6.30 -10.41 27.51
CA THR A 228 -6.89 -11.49 28.32
C THR A 228 -5.87 -12.57 28.69
N TYR A 229 -5.05 -12.99 27.72
CA TYR A 229 -4.11 -14.09 27.89
C TYR A 229 -2.67 -13.61 28.11
N GLY A 230 -2.42 -12.30 27.97
CA GLY A 230 -1.08 -11.73 28.02
C GLY A 230 -0.25 -12.07 26.79
N ASN A 231 0.99 -11.57 26.78
CA ASN A 231 1.93 -11.83 25.69
C ASN A 231 2.80 -13.05 26.02
N SER A 232 2.57 -14.16 25.32
CA SER A 232 3.38 -15.38 25.47
C SER A 232 4.62 -15.42 24.56
N LEU A 233 4.83 -14.41 23.73
CA LEU A 233 5.94 -14.37 22.77
C LEU A 233 7.25 -13.96 23.45
N SER A 234 8.36 -14.52 22.97
CA SER A 234 9.69 -14.09 23.41
C SER A 234 9.96 -12.63 23.01
N ALA A 235 10.88 -11.97 23.72
CA ALA A 235 11.28 -10.60 23.41
C ALA A 235 11.78 -10.43 21.96
N SER A 236 12.49 -11.43 21.41
CA SER A 236 12.95 -11.43 20.01
C SER A 236 11.79 -11.45 19.02
N TRP A 237 10.76 -12.27 19.27
CA TRP A 237 9.56 -12.31 18.45
C TRP A 237 8.76 -11.02 18.52
N VAL A 238 8.61 -10.43 19.71
CA VAL A 238 7.92 -9.15 19.89
C VAL A 238 8.63 -8.02 19.14
N PHE A 239 9.96 -7.95 19.26
CA PHE A 239 10.76 -6.97 18.53
C PHE A 239 10.64 -7.15 17.02
N PHE A 240 10.76 -8.38 16.53
CA PHE A 240 10.63 -8.68 15.11
C PHE A 240 9.25 -8.32 14.55
N LEU A 241 8.17 -8.71 15.22
CA LEU A 241 6.81 -8.45 14.76
C LEU A 241 6.50 -6.96 14.79
N SER A 242 6.89 -6.24 15.85
CA SER A 242 6.67 -4.79 15.94
C SER A 242 7.46 -4.03 14.87
N ALA A 243 8.75 -4.32 14.70
CA ALA A 243 9.59 -3.70 13.68
C ALA A 243 9.08 -4.01 12.26
N SER A 244 8.76 -5.28 11.98
CA SER A 244 8.23 -5.70 10.67
C SER A 244 6.88 -5.07 10.37
N THR A 245 5.99 -4.95 11.36
CA THR A 245 4.68 -4.31 11.19
C THR A 245 4.84 -2.83 10.86
N ILE A 246 5.70 -2.10 11.57
CA ILE A 246 5.96 -0.67 11.30
C ILE A 246 6.55 -0.51 9.89
N LEU A 247 7.60 -1.25 9.56
CA LEU A 247 8.26 -1.18 8.27
C LEU A 247 7.32 -1.54 7.10
N LEU A 248 6.54 -2.61 7.25
CA LEU A 248 5.55 -3.02 6.26
C LEU A 248 4.44 -1.97 6.11
N SER A 249 3.93 -1.44 7.22
CA SER A 249 2.89 -0.40 7.19
C SER A 249 3.36 0.85 6.46
N LEU A 250 4.60 1.30 6.68
CA LEU A 250 5.19 2.45 6.00
C LEU A 250 5.39 2.18 4.50
N SER A 251 5.89 0.99 4.14
CA SER A 251 6.16 0.64 2.75
C SER A 251 4.87 0.45 1.94
N VAL A 252 3.88 -0.25 2.50
CA VAL A 252 2.54 -0.39 1.89
C VAL A 252 1.85 0.96 1.80
N SER A 253 1.94 1.80 2.84
CA SER A 253 1.36 3.15 2.80
C SER A 253 1.99 3.99 1.71
N HIS A 254 3.33 3.95 1.58
CA HIS A 254 4.02 4.64 0.50
C HIS A 254 3.52 4.17 -0.87
N LEU A 255 3.45 2.85 -1.11
CA LEU A 255 2.93 2.30 -2.37
C LEU A 255 1.49 2.76 -2.65
N LEU A 256 0.58 2.65 -1.69
CA LEU A 256 -0.81 3.06 -1.87
C LEU A 256 -0.93 4.57 -2.12
N LEU A 257 -0.21 5.41 -1.38
CA LEU A 257 -0.19 6.86 -1.60
C LEU A 257 0.41 7.23 -2.95
N THR A 258 1.47 6.53 -3.40
CA THR A 258 2.00 6.71 -4.77
C THR A 258 0.97 6.36 -5.82
N ALA A 259 0.15 5.33 -5.58
CA ALA A 259 -0.92 4.92 -6.47
C ALA A 259 -2.10 5.90 -6.46
N THR A 260 -2.46 6.46 -5.31
CA THR A 260 -3.43 7.55 -5.21
C THR A 260 -2.95 8.78 -5.98
N ALA A 261 -1.69 9.21 -5.76
CA ALA A 261 -1.09 10.33 -6.47
C ALA A 261 -1.05 10.08 -7.99
N ALA A 262 -0.72 8.86 -8.42
CA ALA A 262 -0.70 8.47 -9.82
C ALA A 262 -2.09 8.44 -10.49
N GLN A 263 -3.17 8.27 -9.73
CA GLN A 263 -4.54 8.40 -10.24
C GLN A 263 -4.97 9.85 -10.40
N LEU A 264 -4.43 10.75 -9.56
CA LEU A 264 -4.70 12.19 -9.60
C LEU A 264 -3.83 12.94 -10.62
N THR A 265 -2.65 12.42 -10.98
CA THR A 265 -1.81 13.03 -12.03
C THR A 265 -2.46 12.89 -13.41
N PRO A 266 -2.36 13.88 -14.32
CA PRO A 266 -2.88 13.77 -15.68
C PRO A 266 -2.27 12.61 -16.49
N GLU A 267 -2.99 12.08 -17.50
CA GLU A 267 -2.52 10.96 -18.34
C GLU A 267 -1.26 11.30 -19.16
N SER A 268 -0.99 12.60 -19.30
CA SER A 268 0.16 13.09 -20.05
C SER A 268 1.50 12.99 -19.30
N GLU A 269 1.45 12.80 -17.97
CA GLU A 269 2.61 12.70 -17.09
C GLU A 269 2.98 11.25 -16.77
N ASN A 270 4.23 11.04 -16.34
CA ASN A 270 4.75 9.72 -16.03
C ASN A 270 4.20 9.19 -14.69
N ARG A 271 3.18 8.33 -14.77
CA ARG A 271 2.55 7.67 -13.62
C ARG A 271 3.32 6.44 -13.12
N SER A 272 4.03 5.76 -14.01
CA SER A 272 4.45 4.36 -13.81
C SER A 272 5.80 4.21 -13.13
N THR A 273 6.71 5.17 -13.31
CA THR A 273 8.06 5.07 -12.73
C THR A 273 8.04 5.08 -11.19
N GLN A 274 7.28 6.00 -10.57
CA GLN A 274 7.19 6.07 -9.11
C GLN A 274 6.51 4.82 -8.52
N LEU A 275 5.50 4.29 -9.20
CA LEU A 275 4.83 3.04 -8.84
C LEU A 275 5.80 1.85 -8.86
N ARG A 276 6.58 1.71 -9.95
CA ARG A 276 7.57 0.62 -10.11
C ARG A 276 8.65 0.67 -9.03
N ILE A 277 9.17 1.86 -8.71
CA ILE A 277 10.15 2.04 -7.62
C ILE A 277 9.53 1.64 -6.28
N SER A 278 8.30 2.09 -6.00
CA SER A 278 7.61 1.78 -4.75
C SER A 278 7.36 0.28 -4.57
N MET A 279 7.01 -0.42 -5.65
CA MET A 279 6.89 -1.88 -5.65
C MET A 279 8.22 -2.58 -5.39
N MET A 280 9.33 -2.08 -5.92
CA MET A 280 10.67 -2.62 -5.64
C MET A 280 11.04 -2.43 -4.17
N VAL A 281 10.78 -1.26 -3.60
CA VAL A 281 11.03 -1.00 -2.17
C VAL A 281 10.24 -1.98 -1.30
N LEU A 282 8.96 -2.18 -1.59
CA LEU A 282 8.13 -3.16 -0.86
C LEU A 282 8.64 -4.59 -1.04
N SER A 283 9.05 -4.97 -2.25
CA SER A 283 9.59 -6.29 -2.53
C SER A 283 10.90 -6.54 -1.76
N MET A 284 11.81 -5.57 -1.74
CA MET A 284 13.06 -5.64 -0.99
C MET A 284 12.82 -5.73 0.52
N LEU A 285 11.83 -5.01 1.02
CA LEU A 285 11.43 -5.07 2.43
C LEU A 285 10.91 -6.46 2.82
N LEU A 286 10.03 -7.04 2.01
CA LEU A 286 9.50 -8.40 2.22
C LEU A 286 10.61 -9.46 2.16
N VAL A 287 11.56 -9.33 1.24
CA VAL A 287 12.76 -10.18 1.19
C VAL A 287 13.59 -10.02 2.46
N GLY A 288 13.80 -8.79 2.93
CA GLY A 288 14.52 -8.51 4.17
C GLY A 288 13.85 -9.15 5.39
N ILE A 289 12.52 -9.07 5.51
CA ILE A 289 11.74 -9.71 6.57
C ILE A 289 11.89 -11.24 6.49
N ALA A 290 11.74 -11.83 5.30
CA ALA A 290 11.90 -13.26 5.08
C ALA A 290 13.30 -13.73 5.51
N TRP A 291 14.33 -13.02 5.05
CA TRP A 291 15.73 -13.35 5.34
C TRP A 291 16.09 -13.22 6.82
N TYR A 292 15.68 -12.12 7.45
CA TYR A 292 15.93 -11.92 8.88
C TYR A 292 15.20 -12.98 9.70
N SER A 293 13.93 -13.27 9.38
CA SER A 293 13.16 -14.30 10.07
C SER A 293 13.84 -15.67 9.99
N ALA A 294 14.36 -16.03 8.81
CA ALA A 294 15.02 -17.31 8.58
C ALA A 294 16.33 -17.47 9.38
N ASN A 295 17.10 -16.40 9.57
CA ASN A 295 18.42 -16.49 10.23
C ASN A 295 18.40 -16.20 11.73
N ALA A 296 17.50 -15.33 12.21
CA ALA A 296 17.55 -14.80 13.58
C ALA A 296 16.50 -15.42 14.52
N LEU A 297 15.48 -16.10 14.00
CA LEU A 297 14.36 -16.60 14.79
C LEU A 297 14.19 -18.12 14.61
N GLU A 298 14.10 -18.83 15.73
CA GLU A 298 13.73 -20.24 15.77
C GLU A 298 12.24 -20.43 15.41
N GLY A 299 11.91 -21.45 14.62
CA GLY A 299 10.53 -21.76 14.24
C GLY A 299 9.88 -20.80 13.24
N SER A 300 10.67 -19.99 12.54
CA SER A 300 10.22 -18.92 11.64
C SER A 300 9.75 -19.36 10.24
N VAL A 301 9.67 -20.66 9.96
CA VAL A 301 9.25 -21.22 8.65
C VAL A 301 7.95 -20.59 8.17
N GLY A 302 6.97 -20.43 9.06
CA GLY A 302 5.67 -19.83 8.73
C GLY A 302 5.81 -18.41 8.18
N VAL A 303 6.68 -17.59 8.77
CA VAL A 303 6.92 -16.21 8.32
C VAL A 303 7.59 -16.19 6.96
N PHE A 304 8.59 -17.04 6.74
CA PHE A 304 9.26 -17.18 5.45
C PHE A 304 8.29 -17.61 4.33
N LEU A 305 7.39 -18.56 4.62
CA LEU A 305 6.38 -19.01 3.66
C LEU A 305 5.33 -17.94 3.38
N ILE A 306 4.83 -17.25 4.42
CA ILE A 306 3.84 -16.17 4.27
C ILE A 306 4.41 -15.02 3.45
N THR A 307 5.66 -14.61 3.71
CA THR A 307 6.33 -13.53 2.96
C THR A 307 6.62 -13.93 1.51
N SER A 308 7.02 -15.19 1.27
CA SER A 308 7.19 -15.75 -0.09
C SER A 308 5.86 -15.75 -0.86
N LEU A 309 4.78 -16.18 -0.22
CA LEU A 309 3.44 -16.15 -0.80
C LEU A 309 2.97 -14.72 -1.08
N ALA A 310 3.22 -13.78 -0.17
CA ALA A 310 2.89 -12.37 -0.35
C ALA A 310 3.59 -11.77 -1.57
N LEU A 311 4.89 -12.07 -1.77
CA LEU A 311 5.63 -11.66 -2.96
C LEU A 311 5.06 -12.26 -4.25
N ALA A 312 4.70 -13.55 -4.21
CA ALA A 312 4.08 -14.23 -5.36
C ALA A 312 2.74 -13.59 -5.74
N VAL A 313 1.87 -13.31 -4.77
CA VAL A 313 0.59 -12.63 -4.99
C VAL A 313 0.80 -11.22 -5.52
N LEU A 314 1.70 -10.45 -4.90
CA LEU A 314 2.03 -9.08 -5.29
C LEU A 314 2.44 -9.00 -6.76
N TRP A 315 3.39 -9.83 -7.20
CA TRP A 315 3.86 -9.82 -8.58
C TRP A 315 2.89 -10.45 -9.57
N THR A 316 2.00 -11.34 -9.12
CA THR A 316 0.89 -11.84 -9.96
C THR A 316 -0.09 -10.71 -10.27
N VAL A 317 -0.54 -9.99 -9.25
CA VAL A 317 -1.52 -8.90 -9.39
C VAL A 317 -0.90 -7.72 -10.14
N PHE A 318 0.18 -7.13 -9.62
CA PHE A 318 0.77 -5.95 -10.25
C PHE A 318 1.50 -6.25 -11.56
N GLY A 319 2.08 -7.45 -11.71
CA GLY A 319 2.68 -7.86 -12.98
C GLY A 319 1.64 -7.90 -14.10
N SER A 320 0.42 -8.39 -13.81
CA SER A 320 -0.67 -8.41 -14.79
C SER A 320 -1.13 -7.00 -15.19
N MET A 321 -1.19 -6.08 -14.22
CA MET A 321 -1.49 -4.67 -14.45
C MET A 321 -0.41 -4.01 -15.33
N LEU A 322 0.87 -4.21 -15.01
CA LEU A 322 1.99 -3.68 -15.80
C LEU A 322 2.01 -4.24 -17.23
N ALA A 323 1.66 -5.51 -17.42
CA ALA A 323 1.55 -6.11 -18.75
C ALA A 323 0.39 -5.53 -19.58
N ALA A 324 -0.64 -4.99 -18.92
CA ALA A 324 -1.80 -4.36 -19.53
C ALA A 324 -1.66 -2.84 -19.76
N GLU A 325 -0.52 -2.25 -19.38
CA GLU A 325 -0.28 -0.82 -19.49
C GLU A 325 -0.40 -0.30 -20.93
N SER A 326 -0.79 0.96 -21.10
CA SER A 326 -0.94 1.54 -22.45
C SER A 326 0.41 1.68 -23.17
N PRO A 327 0.51 1.37 -24.47
CA PRO A 327 1.74 1.54 -25.25
C PRO A 327 2.01 3.00 -25.65
N VAL A 328 1.10 3.93 -25.35
CA VAL A 328 1.19 5.31 -25.80
C VAL A 328 2.04 6.12 -24.83
N MET A 329 3.28 6.45 -25.23
CA MET A 329 4.11 7.40 -24.51
C MET A 329 3.90 8.81 -25.06
N THR A 330 3.60 9.78 -24.19
CA THR A 330 3.47 11.18 -24.61
C THR A 330 4.81 11.76 -25.06
N PRO A 331 4.81 12.78 -25.96
CA PRO A 331 6.04 13.44 -26.38
C PRO A 331 6.86 14.00 -25.22
N ARG A 332 6.21 14.44 -24.13
CA ARG A 332 6.85 14.90 -22.90
C ARG A 332 7.70 13.81 -22.24
N ILE A 333 7.11 12.64 -21.99
CA ILE A 333 7.81 11.48 -21.39
C ILE A 333 8.97 11.01 -22.30
N ARG A 334 8.76 11.03 -23.63
CA ARG A 334 9.83 10.67 -24.59
C ARG A 334 11.03 11.61 -24.54
N ARG A 335 10.86 12.87 -24.12
CA ARG A 335 11.96 13.84 -23.97
C ARG A 335 12.78 13.59 -22.71
N GLU A 336 12.15 13.06 -21.66
CA GLU A 336 12.78 12.74 -20.37
C GLU A 336 13.58 11.43 -20.39
N LEU A 337 13.54 10.68 -21.51
CA LEU A 337 14.28 9.43 -21.63
C LEU A 337 15.81 9.64 -21.47
N PRO A 338 16.49 8.70 -20.78
CA PRO A 338 17.93 8.79 -20.54
C PRO A 338 18.74 8.80 -21.84
N GLN A 339 19.78 9.63 -21.90
CA GLN A 339 20.62 9.77 -23.09
C GLN A 339 21.73 8.70 -23.16
N SER A 340 22.37 8.42 -22.03
CA SER A 340 23.51 7.49 -21.97
C SER A 340 23.07 6.05 -22.20
N PHE A 341 23.97 5.25 -22.79
CA PHE A 341 23.72 3.83 -23.07
C PHE A 341 23.40 3.05 -21.79
N PHE A 342 24.21 3.22 -20.75
CA PHE A 342 24.02 2.54 -19.47
C PHE A 342 22.68 2.91 -18.80
N ALA A 343 22.34 4.20 -18.79
CA ALA A 343 21.07 4.64 -18.24
C ALA A 343 19.88 4.11 -19.06
N ARG A 344 20.01 3.93 -20.38
CA ARG A 344 18.98 3.26 -21.18
C ARG A 344 18.83 1.79 -20.80
N VAL A 345 19.92 1.06 -20.61
CA VAL A 345 19.83 -0.38 -20.25
C VAL A 345 19.19 -0.56 -18.87
N MET A 346 19.43 0.34 -17.92
CA MET A 346 18.92 0.20 -16.55
C MET A 346 17.55 0.88 -16.32
N LEU A 347 17.36 2.11 -16.79
CA LEU A 347 16.19 2.93 -16.45
C LEU A 347 15.04 2.84 -17.45
N THR A 348 15.27 2.34 -18.67
CA THR A 348 14.18 2.20 -19.65
C THR A 348 13.09 1.25 -19.16
N TRP A 349 13.44 0.24 -18.35
CA TRP A 349 12.47 -0.68 -17.76
C TRP A 349 11.62 -0.06 -16.64
N LEU A 350 11.92 1.16 -16.21
CA LEU A 350 11.07 1.92 -15.28
C LEU A 350 10.09 2.84 -16.02
N THR A 351 10.25 3.01 -17.34
CA THR A 351 9.42 3.90 -18.16
C THR A 351 8.09 3.25 -18.53
N PRO A 352 6.99 4.03 -18.64
CA PRO A 352 5.65 3.49 -18.87
C PRO A 352 5.55 2.68 -20.17
N GLY A 353 4.83 1.57 -20.15
CA GLY A 353 4.55 0.79 -21.35
C GLY A 353 4.40 -0.72 -21.10
N PRO A 354 3.64 -1.44 -21.95
CA PRO A 354 3.32 -2.85 -21.71
C PRO A 354 4.53 -3.77 -21.88
N ALA A 355 5.42 -3.48 -22.84
CA ALA A 355 6.62 -4.29 -23.04
C ALA A 355 7.67 -4.03 -21.96
N THR A 356 7.87 -2.77 -21.57
CA THR A 356 8.79 -2.40 -20.47
C THR A 356 8.27 -2.94 -19.14
N GLY A 357 6.96 -2.89 -18.91
CA GLY A 357 6.28 -3.48 -17.75
C GLY A 357 6.43 -5.00 -17.69
N LEU A 358 6.25 -5.71 -18.82
CA LEU A 358 6.46 -7.16 -18.88
C LEU A 358 7.90 -7.56 -18.55
N VAL A 359 8.90 -6.87 -19.14
CA VAL A 359 10.32 -7.15 -18.85
C VAL A 359 10.62 -6.85 -17.38
N PHE A 360 10.16 -5.70 -16.88
CA PHE A 360 10.35 -5.31 -15.48
C PHE A 360 9.75 -6.35 -14.52
N ALA A 361 8.52 -6.81 -14.76
CA ALA A 361 7.89 -7.83 -13.94
C ALA A 361 8.64 -9.17 -14.02
N THR A 362 9.02 -9.60 -15.23
CA THR A 362 9.74 -10.87 -15.45
C THR A 362 11.08 -10.88 -14.72
N VAL A 363 11.88 -9.81 -14.85
CA VAL A 363 13.18 -9.68 -14.17
C VAL A 363 13.01 -9.74 -12.65
N ASN A 364 12.05 -8.99 -12.09
CA ASN A 364 11.82 -9.00 -10.65
C ASN A 364 11.33 -10.38 -10.16
N ILE A 365 10.39 -11.03 -10.86
CA ILE A 365 9.90 -12.36 -10.50
C ILE A 365 11.05 -13.38 -10.45
N VAL A 366 11.91 -13.39 -11.47
CA VAL A 366 13.06 -14.32 -11.55
C VAL A 366 14.05 -14.04 -10.42
N VAL A 367 14.44 -12.78 -10.22
CA VAL A 367 15.40 -12.39 -9.17
C VAL A 367 14.87 -12.68 -7.77
N LEU A 368 13.61 -12.33 -7.49
CA LEU A 368 13.00 -12.55 -6.18
C LEU A 368 12.84 -14.05 -5.90
N THR A 369 12.46 -14.85 -6.89
CA THR A 369 12.36 -16.30 -6.72
C THR A 369 13.72 -16.94 -6.51
N ALA A 370 14.75 -16.51 -7.25
CA ALA A 370 16.12 -16.99 -7.04
C ALA A 370 16.61 -16.67 -5.62
N THR A 371 16.36 -15.45 -5.13
CA THR A 371 16.70 -15.04 -3.76
C THR A 371 15.95 -15.86 -2.71
N MET A 372 14.66 -16.12 -2.90
CA MET A 372 13.86 -16.95 -2.00
C MET A 372 14.31 -18.41 -2.01
N LEU A 373 14.63 -18.97 -3.17
CA LEU A 373 15.19 -20.32 -3.27
C LEU A 373 16.53 -20.42 -2.55
N PHE A 374 17.40 -19.43 -2.73
CA PHE A 374 18.68 -19.38 -2.03
C PHE A 374 18.49 -19.31 -0.51
N GLY A 375 17.58 -18.46 -0.03
CA GLY A 375 17.23 -18.37 1.38
C GLY A 375 16.66 -19.68 1.95
N LEU A 376 15.79 -20.36 1.19
CA LEU A 376 15.22 -21.66 1.59
C LEU A 376 16.30 -22.74 1.70
N VAL A 377 17.23 -22.81 0.75
CA VAL A 377 18.33 -23.80 0.77
C VAL A 377 19.24 -23.58 1.98
N LEU A 378 19.60 -22.33 2.27
CA LEU A 378 20.40 -22.01 3.45
C LEU A 378 19.66 -22.37 4.74
N TYR A 379 18.38 -22.02 4.83
CA TYR A 379 17.55 -22.37 5.98
C TYR A 379 17.45 -23.89 6.19
N ALA A 380 17.19 -24.65 5.12
CA ALA A 380 17.14 -26.10 5.16
C ALA A 380 18.48 -26.72 5.59
N SER A 381 19.61 -26.14 5.17
CA SER A 381 20.95 -26.60 5.56
C SER A 381 21.25 -26.38 7.05
N GLN A 382 20.69 -25.33 7.67
CA GLN A 382 20.86 -25.04 9.10
C GLN A 382 20.03 -25.98 9.99
N MET A 383 18.84 -26.38 9.55
CA MET A 383 17.95 -27.23 10.35
C MET A 383 18.32 -28.72 10.34
N GLY A 384 19.18 -29.17 9.42
CA GLY A 384 19.73 -30.54 9.39
C GLY A 384 18.71 -31.68 9.17
N ASN A 385 17.42 -31.39 9.17
CA ASN A 385 16.32 -32.37 9.22
C ASN A 385 15.48 -32.43 7.93
N VAL A 386 15.85 -31.66 6.89
CA VAL A 386 15.13 -31.63 5.61
C VAL A 386 15.72 -32.66 4.67
N ARG A 387 14.87 -33.56 4.13
CA ARG A 387 15.33 -34.60 3.19
C ARG A 387 15.77 -33.95 1.87
N PRO A 388 16.87 -34.41 1.24
CA PRO A 388 17.31 -33.88 -0.07
C PRO A 388 16.21 -33.93 -1.15
N LEU A 389 15.34 -34.93 -1.08
CA LEU A 389 14.19 -35.07 -1.98
C LEU A 389 13.18 -33.92 -1.85
N GLU A 390 12.96 -33.41 -0.63
CA GLU A 390 12.04 -32.29 -0.37
C GLU A 390 12.61 -30.99 -0.91
N ILE A 391 13.91 -30.74 -0.69
CA ILE A 391 14.61 -29.57 -1.25
C ILE A 391 14.51 -29.57 -2.78
N GLN A 392 14.74 -30.71 -3.42
CA GLN A 392 14.59 -30.84 -4.87
C GLN A 392 13.16 -30.58 -5.34
N ALA A 393 12.14 -31.05 -4.61
CA ALA A 393 10.75 -30.77 -4.92
C ALA A 393 10.42 -29.27 -4.84
N PHE A 394 10.88 -28.58 -3.78
CA PHE A 394 10.70 -27.13 -3.65
C PHE A 394 11.33 -26.37 -4.82
N ILE A 395 12.57 -26.74 -5.20
CA ILE A 395 13.25 -26.13 -6.34
C ILE A 395 12.42 -26.31 -7.63
N ARG A 396 11.90 -27.52 -7.89
CA ARG A 396 11.05 -27.80 -9.06
C ARG A 396 9.76 -26.96 -9.04
N ILE A 397 9.07 -26.92 -7.90
CA ILE A 397 7.82 -26.17 -7.72
C ILE A 397 8.06 -24.68 -7.97
N SER A 398 9.13 -24.09 -7.41
CA SER A 398 9.44 -22.67 -7.61
C SER A 398 9.81 -22.34 -9.05
N MET A 399 10.60 -23.18 -9.72
CA MET A 399 10.95 -22.99 -11.13
C MET A 399 9.72 -23.06 -12.04
N LEU A 400 8.83 -24.03 -11.80
CA LEU A 400 7.57 -24.16 -12.52
C LEU A 400 6.66 -22.98 -12.25
N PHE A 401 6.51 -22.55 -11.00
CA PHE A 401 5.68 -21.41 -10.63
C PHE A 401 6.12 -20.14 -11.37
N VAL A 402 7.41 -19.83 -11.39
CA VAL A 402 7.95 -18.68 -12.15
C VAL A 402 7.69 -18.83 -13.64
N SER A 403 7.92 -20.02 -14.19
CA SER A 403 7.74 -20.24 -15.62
C SER A 403 6.28 -20.06 -16.04
N TYR A 404 5.33 -20.62 -15.28
CA TYR A 404 3.90 -20.44 -15.52
C TYR A 404 3.45 -19.00 -15.29
N LEU A 405 3.97 -18.32 -14.27
CA LEU A 405 3.64 -16.93 -14.00
C LEU A 405 4.09 -16.03 -15.17
N VAL A 406 5.33 -16.18 -15.64
CA VAL A 406 5.84 -15.43 -16.80
C VAL A 406 5.07 -15.79 -18.07
N GLY A 407 4.79 -17.06 -18.30
CA GLY A 407 3.94 -17.52 -19.41
C GLY A 407 2.54 -16.89 -19.39
N ALA A 408 1.92 -16.83 -18.20
CA ALA A 408 0.63 -16.20 -18.01
C ALA A 408 0.69 -14.67 -18.24
N LEU A 409 1.74 -13.98 -17.81
CA LEU A 409 1.93 -12.56 -18.11
C LEU A 409 2.08 -12.28 -19.61
N ILE A 410 2.79 -13.15 -20.35
CA ILE A 410 2.87 -13.07 -21.81
C ILE A 410 1.47 -13.26 -22.43
N ALA A 411 0.70 -14.25 -21.97
CA ALA A 411 -0.66 -14.48 -22.43
C ALA A 411 -1.60 -13.30 -22.12
N VAL A 412 -1.51 -12.72 -20.91
CA VAL A 412 -2.26 -11.50 -20.53
C VAL A 412 -1.97 -10.37 -21.50
N ARG A 413 -0.69 -10.14 -21.83
CA ARG A 413 -0.31 -9.12 -22.82
C ARG A 413 -0.96 -9.39 -24.18
N LEU A 414 -0.96 -10.63 -24.65
CA LEU A 414 -1.58 -10.99 -25.93
C LEU A 414 -3.10 -10.76 -25.91
N VAL A 415 -3.78 -11.18 -24.84
CA VAL A 415 -5.22 -10.95 -24.66
C VAL A 415 -5.54 -9.45 -24.64
N VAL A 416 -4.80 -8.67 -23.86
CA VAL A 416 -5.01 -7.21 -23.77
C VAL A 416 -4.68 -6.53 -25.10
N ALA A 417 -3.68 -7.00 -25.86
CA ALA A 417 -3.38 -6.49 -27.19
C ALA A 417 -4.56 -6.71 -28.16
N VAL A 418 -5.22 -7.88 -28.11
CA VAL A 418 -6.42 -8.17 -28.91
C VAL A 418 -7.59 -7.29 -28.49
N VAL A 419 -7.85 -7.17 -27.18
CA VAL A 419 -8.93 -6.31 -26.66
C VAL A 419 -8.73 -4.84 -27.07
N ARG A 420 -7.46 -4.40 -27.13
CA ARG A 420 -7.09 -3.03 -27.49
C ARG A 420 -7.29 -2.69 -28.98
N ILE A 421 -7.55 -3.67 -29.85
CA ILE A 421 -7.83 -3.41 -31.27
C ILE A 421 -9.09 -2.54 -31.40
N ASN A 422 -10.12 -2.81 -30.60
CA ASN A 422 -11.41 -2.12 -30.68
C ASN A 422 -11.75 -1.28 -29.44
N ASN A 423 -10.97 -1.40 -28.36
CA ASN A 423 -11.25 -0.75 -27.08
C ASN A 423 -10.02 -0.05 -26.50
N HIS A 424 -10.22 0.81 -25.51
CA HIS A 424 -9.16 1.43 -24.73
C HIS A 424 -9.16 0.84 -23.31
N PRO A 425 -8.66 -0.41 -23.13
CA PRO A 425 -8.73 -1.08 -21.84
C PRO A 425 -7.88 -0.34 -20.81
N ARG A 426 -8.43 -0.21 -19.60
CA ARG A 426 -7.69 0.27 -18.44
C ARG A 426 -6.73 -0.81 -17.94
N VAL A 427 -5.83 -0.40 -17.05
CA VAL A 427 -4.78 -1.25 -16.48
C VAL A 427 -5.38 -2.41 -15.66
N GLU A 428 -6.54 -2.22 -15.03
CA GLU A 428 -7.23 -3.24 -14.23
C GLU A 428 -7.74 -4.42 -15.06
N VAL A 429 -7.97 -4.22 -16.37
CA VAL A 429 -8.34 -5.30 -17.30
C VAL A 429 -7.25 -6.38 -17.34
N GLY A 430 -5.99 -6.02 -17.06
CA GLY A 430 -4.89 -6.97 -16.90
C GLY A 430 -5.15 -8.02 -15.82
N MET A 431 -5.73 -7.62 -14.68
CA MET A 431 -6.05 -8.55 -13.59
C MET A 431 -7.14 -9.53 -14.00
N ALA A 432 -8.21 -9.04 -14.65
CA ALA A 432 -9.28 -9.89 -15.16
C ALA A 432 -8.77 -10.86 -16.23
N ALA A 433 -7.90 -10.39 -17.13
CA ALA A 433 -7.22 -11.23 -18.11
C ALA A 433 -6.34 -12.29 -17.43
N MET A 434 -5.64 -11.94 -16.35
CA MET A 434 -4.80 -12.88 -15.60
C MET A 434 -5.62 -14.00 -14.98
N VAL A 435 -6.72 -13.67 -14.30
CA VAL A 435 -7.64 -14.67 -13.75
C VAL A 435 -8.16 -15.58 -14.87
N THR A 436 -8.58 -15.01 -15.99
CA THR A 436 -9.08 -15.78 -17.14
C THR A 436 -8.01 -16.74 -17.68
N VAL A 437 -6.78 -16.26 -17.88
CA VAL A 437 -5.65 -17.07 -18.37
C VAL A 437 -5.30 -18.20 -17.39
N LEU A 438 -5.22 -17.93 -16.10
CA LEU A 438 -4.90 -18.94 -15.09
C LEU A 438 -5.99 -20.00 -14.98
N VAL A 439 -7.26 -19.60 -15.04
CA VAL A 439 -8.41 -20.53 -14.99
C VAL A 439 -8.47 -21.38 -16.25
N MET A 440 -8.35 -20.76 -17.43
CA MET A 440 -8.43 -21.49 -18.71
C MET A 440 -7.22 -22.39 -18.91
N SER A 441 -6.02 -21.99 -18.50
CA SER A 441 -4.82 -22.85 -18.59
C SER A 441 -4.91 -24.07 -17.68
N ALA A 442 -5.65 -24.02 -16.57
CA ALA A 442 -5.92 -25.19 -15.74
C ALA A 442 -7.07 -26.05 -16.30
N LEU A 443 -8.19 -25.44 -16.68
CA LEU A 443 -9.41 -26.15 -17.07
C LEU A 443 -9.37 -26.77 -18.47
N VAL A 444 -8.79 -26.08 -19.45
CA VAL A 444 -8.82 -26.54 -20.85
C VAL A 444 -8.03 -27.84 -21.04
N PRO A 445 -6.76 -27.97 -20.60
CA PRO A 445 -6.02 -29.22 -20.77
C PRO A 445 -6.64 -30.36 -19.97
N TYR A 446 -7.17 -30.08 -18.78
CA TYR A 446 -7.88 -31.06 -17.97
C TYR A 446 -9.14 -31.58 -18.66
N SER A 447 -9.96 -30.68 -19.22
CA SER A 447 -11.20 -31.04 -19.91
C SER A 447 -10.92 -31.88 -21.17
N ILE A 448 -9.87 -31.54 -21.93
CA ILE A 448 -9.44 -32.31 -23.10
C ILE A 448 -8.98 -33.70 -22.67
N GLY A 449 -8.15 -33.80 -21.64
CA GLY A 449 -7.66 -35.10 -21.16
C GLY A 449 -8.78 -35.97 -20.58
N LEU A 450 -9.75 -35.37 -19.89
CA LEU A 450 -10.93 -36.06 -19.39
C LEU A 450 -11.79 -36.60 -20.54
N HIS A 451 -11.99 -35.80 -21.60
CA HIS A 451 -12.72 -36.24 -22.78
C HIS A 451 -12.01 -37.37 -23.53
N LEU A 452 -10.68 -37.28 -23.68
CA LEU A 452 -9.87 -38.34 -24.31
C LEU A 452 -9.82 -39.64 -23.50
N ASN A 453 -10.15 -39.59 -22.21
CA ASN A 453 -10.21 -40.75 -21.32
C ASN A 453 -11.65 -41.16 -20.97
N ASP A 454 -12.61 -40.89 -21.86
CA ASP A 454 -14.03 -41.24 -21.70
C ASP A 454 -14.62 -40.82 -20.33
N TYR A 455 -14.25 -39.64 -19.86
CA TYR A 455 -14.65 -39.06 -18.56
C TYR A 455 -14.28 -39.89 -17.33
N ARG A 456 -13.32 -40.82 -17.46
CA ARG A 456 -12.76 -41.57 -16.34
C ARG A 456 -11.59 -40.82 -15.73
N GLY A 457 -11.31 -41.06 -14.44
CA GLY A 457 -10.10 -40.57 -13.80
C GLY A 457 -8.85 -41.13 -14.49
N TYR A 458 -7.85 -40.27 -14.74
CA TYR A 458 -6.57 -40.65 -15.34
C TYR A 458 -5.40 -40.10 -14.53
N SER A 459 -4.26 -40.78 -14.62
CA SER A 459 -3.00 -40.33 -14.03
C SER A 459 -2.40 -39.17 -14.83
N TYR A 460 -1.56 -38.36 -14.18
CA TYR A 460 -0.85 -37.28 -14.84
C TYR A 460 -0.06 -37.80 -16.06
N SER A 461 -0.18 -37.10 -17.18
CA SER A 461 0.54 -37.38 -18.43
C SER A 461 1.17 -36.11 -18.96
N ARG A 462 2.17 -36.24 -19.84
CA ARG A 462 2.88 -35.08 -20.42
C ARG A 462 1.98 -34.13 -21.22
N TRP A 463 0.80 -34.58 -21.66
CA TRP A 463 -0.21 -33.71 -22.28
C TRP A 463 -0.81 -32.68 -21.32
N GLN A 464 -0.74 -32.93 -20.01
CA GLN A 464 -1.23 -32.02 -18.97
C GLN A 464 -0.20 -30.96 -18.55
N ILE A 465 0.94 -30.87 -19.23
CA ILE A 465 1.99 -29.88 -18.90
C ILE A 465 1.55 -28.42 -19.10
N ALA A 466 0.43 -28.16 -19.77
CA ALA A 466 -0.16 -26.82 -19.83
C ALA A 466 -1.01 -26.50 -18.59
N ASN A 467 -1.45 -27.52 -17.84
CA ASN A 467 -2.22 -27.38 -16.61
C ASN A 467 -1.28 -27.07 -15.45
N TRP A 468 -1.12 -25.78 -15.15
CA TRP A 468 -0.20 -25.31 -14.12
C TRP A 468 -0.53 -25.84 -12.72
N VAL A 469 -1.81 -25.99 -12.37
CA VAL A 469 -2.26 -26.47 -11.05
C VAL A 469 -1.85 -27.92 -10.84
N TRP A 470 -2.20 -28.80 -11.79
CA TRP A 470 -1.88 -30.22 -11.68
C TRP A 470 -0.38 -30.45 -11.80
N THR A 471 0.30 -29.75 -12.71
CA THR A 471 1.76 -29.88 -12.87
C THR A 471 2.53 -29.45 -11.62
N LEU A 472 2.08 -28.39 -10.92
CA LEU A 472 2.69 -28.00 -9.64
C LEU A 472 2.43 -29.02 -8.53
N ALA A 473 1.21 -29.55 -8.44
CA ALA A 473 0.87 -30.59 -7.45
C ALA A 473 1.74 -31.84 -7.64
N GLU A 474 1.98 -32.21 -8.89
CA GLU A 474 2.76 -33.38 -9.29
C GLU A 474 4.28 -33.13 -9.30
N ALA A 475 4.73 -31.90 -9.02
CA ALA A 475 6.15 -31.57 -8.85
C ALA A 475 6.68 -31.84 -7.44
N GLY A 476 5.81 -32.31 -6.53
CA GLY A 476 6.15 -32.69 -5.17
C GLY A 476 7.18 -33.83 -5.05
N PRO A 477 7.54 -34.24 -3.83
CA PRO A 477 8.58 -35.24 -3.59
C PRO A 477 8.30 -36.60 -4.26
N ASN A 478 7.03 -37.03 -4.27
CA ASN A 478 6.58 -38.32 -4.79
C ASN A 478 5.85 -38.22 -6.14
N GLY A 479 5.84 -37.05 -6.76
CA GLY A 479 5.10 -36.83 -8.00
C GLY A 479 5.89 -37.26 -9.24
N SER A 480 5.17 -37.36 -10.37
CA SER A 480 5.68 -37.81 -11.67
C SER A 480 6.42 -36.74 -12.46
N VAL A 481 6.36 -35.47 -12.07
CA VAL A 481 7.07 -34.37 -12.76
C VAL A 481 8.55 -34.35 -12.33
N ARG A 482 9.45 -34.58 -13.30
CA ARG A 482 10.90 -34.58 -13.09
C ARG A 482 11.53 -33.31 -13.69
N THR A 483 12.85 -33.20 -13.55
CA THR A 483 13.63 -32.05 -14.04
C THR A 483 13.51 -31.82 -15.54
N PHE A 484 13.25 -32.88 -16.32
CA PHE A 484 13.08 -32.78 -17.77
C PHE A 484 11.82 -31.97 -18.13
N GLU A 485 10.68 -32.28 -17.50
CA GLU A 485 9.42 -31.57 -17.70
C GLU A 485 9.56 -30.08 -17.28
N VAL A 486 10.25 -29.81 -16.17
CA VAL A 486 10.56 -28.44 -15.73
C VAL A 486 11.38 -27.68 -16.79
N GLY A 487 12.42 -28.32 -17.32
CA GLY A 487 13.26 -27.73 -18.37
C GLY A 487 12.50 -27.45 -19.66
N MET A 488 11.54 -28.31 -20.02
CA MET A 488 10.68 -28.10 -21.18
C MET A 488 9.80 -26.86 -21.04
N VAL A 489 9.11 -26.71 -19.89
CA VAL A 489 8.26 -25.53 -19.62
C VAL A 489 9.11 -24.26 -19.62
N LEU A 490 10.24 -24.28 -18.92
CA LEU A 490 11.15 -23.14 -18.85
C LEU A 490 11.67 -22.74 -20.24
N GLY A 491 12.07 -23.72 -21.06
CA GLY A 491 12.54 -23.49 -22.43
C GLY A 491 11.44 -22.88 -23.32
N CYS A 492 10.24 -23.45 -23.31
CA CYS A 492 9.10 -22.93 -24.08
C CYS A 492 8.74 -21.49 -23.69
N VAL A 493 8.66 -21.18 -22.39
CA VAL A 493 8.35 -19.83 -21.91
C VAL A 493 9.47 -18.84 -22.25
N SER A 494 10.73 -19.26 -22.13
CA SER A 494 11.88 -18.41 -22.49
C SER A 494 11.88 -18.06 -23.98
N ILE A 495 11.59 -19.03 -24.85
CA ILE A 495 11.45 -18.81 -26.30
C ILE A 495 10.27 -17.87 -26.57
N ALA A 496 9.11 -18.11 -25.95
CA ALA A 496 7.93 -17.26 -26.10
C ALA A 496 8.22 -15.82 -25.66
N PHE A 497 8.95 -15.63 -24.56
CA PHE A 497 9.36 -14.31 -24.08
C PHE A 497 10.27 -13.60 -25.08
N ILE A 498 11.30 -14.28 -25.61
CA ILE A 498 12.22 -13.72 -26.61
C ILE A 498 11.46 -13.32 -27.88
N VAL A 499 10.59 -14.19 -28.40
CA VAL A 499 9.73 -13.89 -29.56
C VAL A 499 8.85 -12.67 -29.28
N CYS A 500 8.24 -12.59 -28.10
CA CYS A 500 7.39 -11.48 -27.67
C CYS A 500 8.14 -10.13 -27.61
N LEU A 501 9.44 -10.14 -27.33
CA LEU A 501 10.29 -8.94 -27.38
C LEU A 501 10.71 -8.58 -28.81
N LEU A 502 11.10 -9.57 -29.62
CA LEU A 502 11.60 -9.36 -30.99
C LEU A 502 10.53 -8.85 -31.95
N THR A 503 9.27 -9.27 -31.77
CA THR A 503 8.14 -8.85 -32.62
C THR A 503 7.75 -7.38 -32.44
N MET A 504 8.21 -6.67 -31.40
CA MET A 504 7.77 -5.29 -31.10
C MET A 504 8.92 -4.33 -30.74
N PRO A 505 9.91 -4.11 -31.63
CA PRO A 505 11.10 -3.33 -31.32
C PRO A 505 10.80 -1.86 -30.99
N ARG A 506 9.74 -1.29 -31.59
CA ARG A 506 9.34 0.11 -31.37
C ARG A 506 8.80 0.39 -29.95
N ILE A 507 8.28 -0.64 -29.27
CA ILE A 507 7.72 -0.54 -27.92
C ILE A 507 8.79 -0.91 -26.87
N VAL A 508 9.70 -1.82 -27.20
CA VAL A 508 10.80 -2.25 -26.32
C VAL A 508 11.93 -1.22 -26.25
N MET A 509 12.19 -0.48 -27.35
CA MET A 509 13.22 0.55 -27.42
C MET A 509 12.63 1.92 -27.83
N PRO A 510 11.95 2.62 -26.91
CA PRO A 510 11.41 3.94 -27.20
C PRO A 510 12.54 4.92 -27.55
N ARG A 511 12.36 5.66 -28.66
CA ARG A 511 13.33 6.68 -29.08
C ARG A 511 13.00 8.03 -28.44
N ARG A 512 14.01 8.70 -27.88
CA ARG A 512 13.91 10.08 -27.42
C ARG A 512 13.57 11.01 -28.60
N ILE A 513 12.70 11.98 -28.36
CA ILE A 513 12.41 13.08 -29.28
C ILE A 513 13.21 14.30 -28.80
N ALA A 514 13.72 15.11 -29.74
CA ALA A 514 14.32 16.40 -29.39
C ALA A 514 13.29 17.32 -28.73
N THR A 515 13.75 18.06 -27.72
CA THR A 515 12.99 19.14 -27.10
C THR A 515 12.91 20.30 -28.10
N PRO A 516 11.71 20.82 -28.42
CA PRO A 516 11.58 22.00 -29.28
C PRO A 516 12.22 23.22 -28.60
N GLU A 517 12.91 24.05 -29.37
CA GLU A 517 13.65 25.23 -28.86
C GLU A 517 12.75 26.18 -28.04
N GLN A 518 11.47 26.32 -28.41
CA GLN A 518 10.50 27.14 -27.68
C GLN A 518 10.25 26.64 -26.25
N VAL A 519 10.22 25.32 -26.04
CA VAL A 519 10.00 24.71 -24.72
C VAL A 519 11.25 24.85 -23.86
N GLU A 520 12.44 24.75 -24.44
CA GLU A 520 13.70 25.00 -23.74
C GLU A 520 13.81 26.46 -23.31
N ALA A 521 13.39 27.40 -24.16
CA ALA A 521 13.35 28.82 -23.85
C ALA A 521 12.37 29.14 -22.70
N GLU A 522 11.20 28.49 -22.65
CA GLU A 522 10.26 28.65 -21.54
C GLU A 522 10.76 28.00 -20.24
N GLN A 523 11.36 26.81 -20.31
CA GLN A 523 11.96 26.16 -19.13
C GLN A 523 13.13 26.97 -18.57
N ALA A 524 13.95 27.58 -19.41
CA ALA A 524 15.01 28.49 -18.99
C ALA A 524 14.45 29.74 -18.30
N LYS A 525 13.34 30.30 -18.79
CA LYS A 525 12.61 31.40 -18.13
C LYS A 525 12.00 31.00 -16.79
N ALA A 526 11.51 29.77 -16.65
CA ALA A 526 10.95 29.25 -15.40
C ALA A 526 12.01 28.89 -14.36
N ALA A 527 13.19 28.40 -14.77
CA ALA A 527 14.30 28.06 -13.89
C ALA A 527 15.07 29.28 -13.37
N HIS A 528 15.03 30.38 -14.13
CA HIS A 528 15.47 31.70 -13.69
C HIS A 528 14.28 32.66 -13.69
N PRO A 529 13.40 32.60 -12.66
CA PRO A 529 12.45 33.67 -12.45
C PRO A 529 13.30 34.92 -12.23
N LEU A 530 13.20 35.86 -13.16
CA LEU A 530 13.89 37.13 -13.11
C LEU A 530 13.87 37.65 -11.66
N LYS A 531 15.07 37.89 -11.11
CA LYS A 531 15.29 38.90 -10.08
C LYS A 531 14.86 40.25 -10.65
N LEU A 532 13.55 40.47 -10.76
CA LEU A 532 13.00 41.81 -10.80
C LEU A 532 12.73 42.17 -9.33
N ALA A 533 13.82 42.59 -8.69
CA ALA A 533 13.77 43.42 -7.49
C ALA A 533 13.24 44.83 -7.89
N PRO A 534 12.63 45.58 -6.96
CA PRO A 534 11.68 46.67 -7.22
C PRO A 534 12.20 47.81 -8.10
#